data_AF-A0A7S0Y111-F1
#
_entry.id   AF-A0A7S0Y111-F1
#
_cell.length_a   1.000
_cell.length_b   1.000
_cell.length_c   1.000
_cell.angle_alpha   90.00
_cell.angle_beta   90.00
_cell.angle_gamma   90.00
#
_symmetry.space_group_name_H-M   'P 1'
#
loop_
_entity.id
_entity.type
_entity.pdbx_description
1 polymer ?
#
loop_
_entity_poly.entity_id
_entity_poly.type
_entity_poly.pdbx_seq_one_letter_code
_entity_poly.pdbx_strand_id
1 'polypeptide(L)'
;TVSAAATMQHQYTFNWWSDTSTTVSSVTMDAATGDLLGVASGSTPLVVVVPQLAVTVGQGSPLAGMSNMVTVTLRPNVDMVAASVLTVAGLTGTQTSSAPALSSSGSGAF
;
A
#
# COMPACT_ATOMS: atom_id res chain seq x y z
N THR A 1 -81.36 3.43 8.38
CA THR A 1 -80.49 4.59 8.14
C THR A 1 -79.05 4.10 8.14
N VAL A 2 -78.38 4.11 6.99
CA VAL A 2 -76.95 3.73 6.85
C VAL A 2 -76.12 5.02 6.85
N SER A 3 -75.24 5.20 7.83
CA SER A 3 -74.28 6.32 7.92
C SER A 3 -73.38 6.08 9.14
N ALA A 4 -72.06 6.06 9.08
CA ALA A 4 -71.08 6.06 8.01
C ALA A 4 -69.80 5.44 8.64
N ALA A 5 -69.07 4.60 7.91
CA ALA A 5 -67.78 4.12 8.38
C ALA A 5 -66.78 5.30 8.33
N ALA A 6 -66.42 5.85 9.48
CA ALA A 6 -65.34 6.82 9.57
C ALA A 6 -64.00 6.08 9.49
N THR A 7 -63.49 5.90 8.27
CA THR A 7 -62.07 5.60 8.07
C THR A 7 -61.29 6.87 8.41
N MET A 8 -60.46 6.82 9.45
CA MET A 8 -59.34 7.76 9.59
C MET A 8 -58.04 6.97 9.47
N GLN A 9 -57.38 7.21 8.35
CA GLN A 9 -56.11 6.64 7.94
C GLN A 9 -55.03 7.11 8.91
N HIS A 10 -54.33 6.19 9.58
CA HIS A 10 -53.03 6.53 10.18
C HIS A 10 -52.02 6.68 9.04
N GLN A 11 -52.01 7.85 8.40
CA GLN A 11 -50.94 8.25 7.49
C GLN A 11 -49.72 8.64 8.33
N TYR A 12 -48.80 7.69 8.52
CA TYR A 12 -47.45 8.02 8.98
C TYR A 12 -46.64 8.47 7.77
N THR A 13 -46.69 9.74 7.41
CA THR A 13 -45.74 10.29 6.44
C THR A 13 -44.37 10.39 7.10
N PHE A 14 -43.42 9.53 6.70
CA PHE A 14 -42.01 9.74 7.00
C PHE A 14 -41.53 10.93 6.16
N ASN A 15 -41.25 12.06 6.80
CA ASN A 15 -40.82 13.26 6.09
C ASN A 15 -39.32 13.17 5.78
N TRP A 16 -38.98 12.83 4.53
CA TRP A 16 -37.60 12.65 4.05
C TRP A 16 -36.82 13.96 3.87
N TRP A 17 -37.47 15.11 4.09
CA TRP A 17 -36.85 16.42 3.95
C TRP A 17 -37.38 17.37 5.02
N SER A 18 -36.70 17.37 6.16
CA SER A 18 -36.75 18.48 7.10
C SER A 18 -35.41 19.20 7.04
N ASP A 19 -35.41 20.51 6.80
CA ASP A 19 -34.22 21.38 6.85
C ASP A 19 -33.85 21.78 8.30
N THR A 20 -34.25 20.95 9.27
CA THR A 20 -33.90 21.19 10.67
C THR A 20 -32.42 20.85 10.84
N SER A 21 -31.57 21.87 10.94
CA SER A 21 -30.15 21.70 11.25
C SER A 21 -29.99 21.20 12.70
N THR A 22 -29.97 19.87 12.86
CA THR A 22 -29.60 19.23 14.12
C THR A 22 -28.09 19.06 14.16
N THR A 23 -27.46 19.51 15.23
CA THR A 23 -26.01 19.35 15.42
C THR A 23 -25.66 17.87 15.51
N VAL A 24 -24.77 17.41 14.63
CA VAL A 24 -24.09 16.12 14.83
C VAL A 24 -23.00 16.34 15.87
N SER A 25 -23.11 15.67 17.01
CA SER A 25 -22.06 15.73 18.03
C SER A 25 -20.75 15.19 17.46
N SER A 26 -19.67 15.96 17.59
CA SER A 26 -18.34 15.49 17.23
C SER A 26 -17.94 14.32 18.13
N VAL A 27 -17.31 13.31 17.54
CA VAL A 27 -16.68 12.21 18.27
C VAL A 27 -15.17 12.40 18.20
N THR A 28 -14.48 12.20 19.32
CA THR A 28 -13.00 12.19 19.36
C THR A 28 -12.48 10.92 18.70
N MET A 29 -11.55 11.07 17.76
CA MET A 29 -10.82 9.94 17.17
C MET A 29 -9.47 9.80 17.86
N ASP A 30 -9.11 8.58 18.24
CA ASP A 30 -7.73 8.26 18.63
C ASP A 30 -6.95 7.87 17.37
N ALA A 31 -5.82 8.54 17.12
CA ALA A 31 -5.01 8.32 15.93
C ALA A 31 -3.72 7.59 16.33
N ALA A 32 -3.45 6.46 15.67
CA ALA A 32 -2.12 5.87 15.74
C ALA A 32 -1.10 6.83 15.11
N THR A 33 0.09 6.96 15.70
CA THR A 33 1.13 7.91 15.24
C THR A 33 2.50 7.27 15.02
N GLY A 34 2.59 5.95 15.13
CA GLY A 34 3.84 5.20 14.96
C GLY A 34 4.30 5.10 13.50
N ASP A 35 5.59 4.87 13.35
CA ASP A 35 6.20 4.48 12.08
C ASP A 35 5.71 3.09 11.69
N LEU A 36 5.46 2.89 10.40
CA LEU A 36 4.95 1.63 9.88
C LEU A 36 5.58 1.37 8.51
N LEU A 37 6.23 0.21 8.37
CA LEU A 37 6.79 -0.27 7.11
C LEU A 37 7.83 0.72 6.52
N GLY A 38 8.70 1.26 7.39
CA GLY A 38 9.72 2.24 7.01
C GLY A 38 9.17 3.65 6.72
N VAL A 39 7.86 3.85 6.86
CA VAL A 39 7.19 5.14 6.66
C VAL A 39 7.03 5.83 8.00
N ALA A 40 7.63 7.02 8.13
CA ALA A 40 7.46 7.88 9.29
C ALA A 40 5.97 8.22 9.50
N SER A 41 5.44 7.98 10.70
CA SER A 41 4.01 8.13 11.00
C SER A 41 3.08 7.33 10.07
N GLY A 42 3.56 6.25 9.45
CA GLY A 42 2.80 5.44 8.49
C GLY A 42 1.55 4.77 9.06
N SER A 43 1.40 4.70 10.38
CA SER A 43 0.17 4.20 11.03
C SER A 43 -0.92 5.26 11.18
N THR A 44 -0.64 6.54 10.86
CA THR A 44 -1.64 7.61 10.96
C THR A 44 -2.76 7.44 9.93
N PRO A 45 -4.01 7.69 10.32
CA PRO A 45 -5.14 7.56 9.40
C PRO A 45 -5.01 8.56 8.26
N LEU A 46 -5.46 8.14 7.07
CA LEU A 46 -5.44 8.92 5.82
C LEU A 46 -4.05 9.21 5.24
N VAL A 47 -2.98 8.63 5.78
CA VAL A 47 -1.68 8.61 5.10
C VAL A 47 -1.69 7.56 4.00
N VAL A 48 -1.38 8.00 2.79
CA VAL A 48 -1.27 7.14 1.61
C VAL A 48 0.14 7.27 1.07
N VAL A 49 0.90 6.17 1.13
CA VAL A 49 2.20 6.04 0.47
C VAL A 49 2.02 5.18 -0.76
N VAL A 50 2.48 5.67 -1.90
CA VAL A 50 2.56 4.88 -3.13
C VAL A 50 3.83 4.03 -3.07
N PRO A 51 3.75 2.69 -3.07
CA PRO A 51 4.94 1.85 -3.11
C PRO A 51 5.69 2.04 -4.43
N GLN A 52 7.00 2.17 -4.35
CA GLN A 52 7.90 2.36 -5.48
C GLN A 52 9.15 1.51 -5.29
N LEU A 53 9.66 0.99 -6.42
CA LEU A 53 10.93 0.28 -6.49
C LEU A 53 11.82 0.98 -7.51
N ALA A 54 12.85 1.69 -7.02
CA ALA A 54 13.85 2.29 -7.89
C ALA A 54 14.90 1.24 -8.26
N VAL A 55 15.25 1.19 -9.55
CA VAL A 55 16.20 0.23 -10.12
C VAL A 55 17.30 0.97 -10.85
N THR A 56 18.56 0.62 -10.57
CA THR A 56 19.71 1.11 -11.34
C THR A 56 20.60 -0.07 -11.69
N VAL A 57 21.07 -0.10 -12.94
CA VAL A 57 21.95 -1.16 -13.44
C VAL A 57 23.25 -0.53 -13.93
N GLY A 58 24.37 -1.04 -13.44
CA GLY A 58 25.72 -0.64 -13.84
C GLY A 58 26.56 -1.84 -14.25
N GLN A 59 27.68 -1.56 -14.89
CA GLN A 59 28.65 -2.58 -15.31
C GLN A 59 30.07 -2.11 -15.07
N GLY A 60 30.98 -3.03 -14.76
CA GLY A 60 32.40 -2.72 -14.54
C GLY A 60 33.22 -2.53 -15.82
N SER A 61 32.87 -3.21 -16.91
CA SER A 61 33.58 -3.14 -18.20
C SER A 61 32.62 -3.34 -19.38
N PRO A 62 32.53 -2.39 -20.33
CA PRO A 62 31.75 -2.59 -21.55
C PRO A 62 32.48 -3.43 -22.62
N LEU A 63 33.74 -3.81 -22.38
CA LEU A 63 34.58 -4.48 -23.39
C LEU A 63 34.24 -5.96 -23.52
N ALA A 64 34.01 -6.41 -24.77
CA ALA A 64 33.72 -7.80 -25.09
C ALA A 64 34.89 -8.73 -24.74
N GLY A 65 34.58 -9.95 -24.30
CA GLY A 65 35.57 -10.99 -23.98
C GLY A 65 36.29 -10.83 -22.64
N MET A 66 36.08 -9.70 -21.95
CA MET A 66 36.60 -9.48 -20.59
C MET A 66 35.56 -9.81 -19.53
N SER A 67 36.03 -10.13 -18.32
CA SER A 67 35.14 -10.26 -17.16
C SER A 67 34.44 -8.92 -16.91
N ASN A 68 33.11 -8.97 -16.79
CA ASN A 68 32.27 -7.82 -16.51
C ASN A 68 31.37 -8.11 -15.31
N MET A 69 31.43 -7.27 -14.29
CA MET A 69 30.52 -7.34 -13.15
C MET A 69 29.33 -6.44 -13.42
N VAL A 70 28.12 -7.02 -13.49
CA VAL A 70 26.87 -6.26 -13.57
C VAL A 70 26.33 -6.05 -12.15
N THR A 71 26.16 -4.79 -11.76
CA THR A 71 25.62 -4.40 -10.46
C THR A 71 24.20 -3.91 -10.63
N VAL A 72 23.24 -4.61 -10.00
CA VAL A 72 21.84 -4.18 -9.94
C VAL A 72 21.57 -3.64 -8.54
N THR A 73 21.14 -2.38 -8.47
CA THR A 73 20.73 -1.72 -7.22
C THR A 73 19.22 -1.64 -7.19
N LEU A 74 18.61 -2.21 -6.16
CA LEU A 74 17.16 -2.29 -5.97
C LEU A 74 16.81 -1.54 -4.69
N ARG A 75 15.98 -0.50 -4.77
CA ARG A 75 15.66 0.40 -3.66
C ARG A 75 14.15 0.57 -3.51
N PRO A 76 13.51 -0.20 -2.62
CA PRO A 76 12.12 0.03 -2.26
C PRO A 76 12.02 1.31 -1.41
N ASN A 77 10.89 2.01 -1.50
CA ASN A 77 10.59 3.19 -0.65
C ASN A 77 9.79 2.85 0.62
N VAL A 78 9.52 1.57 0.84
CA VAL A 78 8.87 1.01 2.02
C VAL A 78 9.63 -0.25 2.42
N ASP A 79 9.54 -0.64 3.69
CA ASP A 79 10.20 -1.84 4.18
C ASP A 79 9.66 -3.09 3.48
N MET A 80 10.57 -3.99 3.11
CA MET A 80 10.19 -5.32 2.62
C MET A 80 10.07 -6.27 3.81
N VAL A 81 8.87 -6.76 4.07
CA VAL A 81 8.61 -7.74 5.12
C VAL A 81 9.25 -9.09 4.79
N ALA A 82 9.47 -9.92 5.81
CA ALA A 82 9.97 -11.28 5.64
C ALA A 82 9.14 -12.05 4.60
N ALA A 83 9.82 -12.90 3.81
CA ALA A 83 9.25 -13.64 2.67
C ALA A 83 8.81 -12.81 1.45
N SER A 84 9.11 -11.50 1.41
CA SER A 84 9.01 -10.74 0.15
C SER A 84 9.93 -11.32 -0.92
N VAL A 85 9.44 -11.42 -2.16
CA VAL A 85 10.21 -11.96 -3.30
C VAL A 85 10.53 -10.85 -4.28
N LEU A 86 11.81 -10.72 -4.63
CA LEU A 86 12.28 -9.82 -5.67
C LEU A 86 12.89 -10.63 -6.81
N THR A 87 12.26 -10.55 -7.98
CA THR A 87 12.66 -11.35 -9.14
C THR A 87 13.50 -10.52 -10.10
N VAL A 88 14.73 -10.97 -10.37
CA VAL A 88 15.56 -10.49 -11.48
C VAL A 88 15.49 -11.54 -12.58
N ALA A 89 14.87 -11.19 -13.70
CA ALA A 89 14.68 -12.09 -14.84
C ALA A 89 15.30 -11.51 -16.11
N GLY A 90 15.41 -12.34 -17.15
CA GLY A 90 15.95 -11.92 -18.45
C GLY A 90 17.48 -11.94 -18.56
N LEU A 91 18.18 -12.50 -17.57
CA LEU A 91 19.61 -12.76 -17.67
C LEU A 91 19.84 -14.02 -18.52
N THR A 92 20.22 -13.84 -19.78
CA THR A 92 20.54 -14.93 -20.73
C THR A 92 22.05 -15.05 -20.94
N GLY A 93 22.54 -16.26 -21.21
CA GLY A 93 23.97 -16.47 -21.51
C GLY A 93 24.91 -16.33 -20.31
N THR A 94 24.37 -16.31 -19.08
CA THR A 94 25.17 -16.30 -17.85
C THR A 94 25.77 -17.68 -17.60
N GLN A 95 27.06 -17.73 -17.27
CA GLN A 95 27.76 -18.97 -16.88
C GLN A 95 27.51 -19.38 -15.42
N THR A 96 26.84 -18.53 -14.65
CA THR A 96 26.43 -18.82 -13.28
C THR A 96 25.32 -19.89 -13.30
N SER A 97 25.57 -21.02 -12.66
CA SER A 97 24.54 -22.07 -12.49
C SER A 97 23.32 -21.51 -11.75
N SER A 98 22.14 -22.00 -12.09
CA SER A 98 20.93 -21.62 -11.36
C SER A 98 21.05 -22.04 -9.90
N ALA A 99 20.91 -21.08 -8.97
CA ALA A 99 20.91 -21.32 -7.54
C ALA A 99 19.62 -20.74 -6.93
N PRO A 100 19.10 -21.33 -5.84
CA PRO A 100 17.89 -20.82 -5.16
C PRO A 100 18.04 -19.39 -4.63
N ALA A 101 19.27 -18.94 -4.41
CA ALA A 101 19.58 -17.59 -3.97
C ALA A 101 20.91 -17.11 -4.56
N LEU A 102 20.93 -15.87 -5.03
CA LEU A 102 22.17 -15.12 -5.23
C LEU A 102 22.62 -14.65 -3.84
N SER A 103 23.91 -14.75 -3.51
CA SER A 103 24.42 -14.27 -2.23
C SER A 103 24.18 -12.76 -2.10
N SER A 104 23.22 -12.36 -1.27
CA SER A 104 22.96 -10.95 -0.96
C SER A 104 23.85 -10.53 0.22
N SER A 105 24.83 -9.66 -0.01
CA SER A 105 25.50 -8.95 1.07
C SER A 105 24.76 -7.64 1.31
N GLY A 106 23.79 -7.66 2.22
CA GLY A 106 23.11 -6.46 2.69
C GLY A 106 23.67 -6.03 4.05
N SER A 107 24.14 -4.79 4.17
CA SER A 107 24.39 -4.15 5.46
C SER A 107 23.14 -3.33 5.80
N GLY A 108 22.28 -3.88 6.64
CA GLY A 108 21.18 -3.16 7.27
C GLY A 108 21.27 -3.40 8.77
N ALA A 109 21.67 -2.37 9.52
CA ALA A 109 21.46 -2.33 10.95
C ALA A 109 19.96 -2.07 11.18
N PHE A 110 19.34 -2.93 11.99
CA PHE A 110 18.01 -2.68 12.54
C PHE A 110 18.08 -1.54 13.55
#